data_AF-A0A519I4C0-F1
#
_entry.id   AF-A0A519I4C0-F1
#
_cell.length_a   1.000
_cell.length_b   1.000
_cell.length_c   1.000
_cell.angle_alpha   90.00
_cell.angle_beta   90.00
_cell.angle_gamma   90.00
#
_symmetry.space_group_name_H-M   'P 1'
#
loop_
_entity.id
_entity.type
_entity.pdbx_description
1 polymer ?
#
loop_
_entity_poly.entity_id
_entity_poly.type
_entity_poly.pdbx_seq_one_letter_code
_entity_poly.pdbx_strand_id
1 'polypeptide(L)'
;MKSLLIALLVCVALPVLAQTQVRQTQVYRCGPDGRDLRDSPCPGPKAGESTVNYDQPSTADSKAARERHITEAKQAAALSAARRASEAEARRSASQATVINTLPTPSRAASAPQVAYLKPPKTAKPKKPSAPGSGPR
;
A
#
# COMPACT_ATOMS: atom_id res chain seq x y z
N MET A 1 -47.28 8.18 8.92
CA MET A 1 -45.97 7.50 9.05
C MET A 1 -45.05 7.65 7.82
N LYS A 2 -45.58 7.86 6.60
CA LYS A 2 -44.75 8.02 5.38
C LYS A 2 -43.97 9.35 5.31
N SER A 3 -44.45 10.40 5.96
CA SER A 3 -43.80 11.72 5.97
C SER A 3 -42.51 11.78 6.82
N LEU A 4 -42.34 10.85 7.77
CA LEU A 4 -41.14 10.74 8.60
C LEU A 4 -39.96 10.12 7.84
N LEU A 5 -40.22 9.24 6.87
CA LEU A 5 -39.18 8.63 6.03
C LEU A 5 -38.54 9.62 5.05
N ILE A 6 -39.30 10.61 4.57
CA ILE A 6 -38.80 11.62 3.63
C ILE A 6 -37.90 12.62 4.35
N ALA A 7 -38.24 13.01 5.58
CA ALA A 7 -37.39 13.91 6.38
C ALA A 7 -36.05 13.27 6.77
N LEU A 8 -36.01 11.96 7.05
CA LEU A 8 -34.77 11.27 7.37
C LEU A 8 -33.81 11.17 6.17
N LEU A 9 -34.35 11.08 4.95
CA LEU A 9 -33.55 10.94 3.73
C LEU A 9 -32.86 12.24 3.30
N VAL A 10 -33.44 13.41 3.65
CA VAL A 10 -32.87 14.72 3.30
C VAL A 10 -31.65 15.08 4.17
N CYS A 11 -31.56 14.57 5.41
CA CYS A 11 -30.41 14.85 6.29
C CYS A 11 -29.12 14.12 5.90
N VAL A 12 -29.17 13.05 5.10
CA VAL A 12 -27.99 12.26 4.70
C VAL A 12 -27.31 12.82 3.43
N ALA A 13 -27.95 13.76 2.75
CA ALA A 13 -27.46 14.36 1.51
C ALA A 13 -26.72 15.70 1.71
N LEU A 14 -26.32 16.02 2.94
CA LEU A 14 -25.40 17.14 3.16
C LEU A 14 -24.03 16.73 2.64
N PRO A 15 -23.51 17.34 1.56
CA PRO A 15 -22.15 17.10 1.14
C PRO A 15 -21.26 17.49 2.32
N VAL A 16 -20.46 16.54 2.80
CA VAL A 16 -19.35 16.84 3.71
C VAL A 16 -18.45 17.77 2.92
N LEU A 17 -18.63 19.08 3.10
CA LEU A 17 -17.73 20.09 2.60
C LEU A 17 -16.39 19.81 3.28
N ALA A 18 -15.45 19.22 2.54
CA ALA A 18 -14.08 19.12 2.98
C ALA A 18 -13.62 20.55 3.32
N GLN A 19 -13.30 20.81 4.59
CA GLN A 19 -12.95 22.15 5.04
C GLN A 19 -11.49 22.40 4.69
N THR A 20 -11.23 22.71 3.42
CA THR A 20 -9.92 23.21 3.01
C THR A 20 -9.80 24.69 3.35
N GLN A 21 -8.62 25.08 3.82
CA GLN A 21 -8.25 26.46 4.03
C GLN A 21 -7.24 26.85 2.96
N VAL A 22 -7.58 27.87 2.16
CA VAL A 22 -6.62 28.45 1.20
C VAL A 22 -5.52 29.13 2.01
N ARG A 23 -4.28 28.68 1.82
CA ARG A 23 -3.08 29.31 2.37
C ARG A 23 -2.23 29.87 1.25
N GLN A 24 -1.48 30.90 1.59
CA GLN A 24 -0.54 31.53 0.68
C GLN A 24 0.87 31.29 1.23
N THR A 25 1.77 30.85 0.36
CA THR A 25 3.20 30.79 0.67
C THR A 25 3.98 31.59 -0.36
N GLN A 26 5.06 32.20 0.09
CA GLN A 26 5.96 32.96 -0.75
C GLN A 26 7.04 32.03 -1.27
N VAL A 27 7.27 32.05 -2.58
CA VAL A 27 8.26 31.21 -3.25
C VAL A 27 9.12 32.10 -4.14
N TYR A 28 10.43 31.92 -4.02
CA TYR A 28 11.45 32.63 -4.78
C TYR A 28 11.78 31.86 -6.05
N ARG A 29 11.80 32.58 -7.17
CA ARG A 29 12.20 32.08 -8.48
C ARG A 29 13.64 32.47 -8.74
N CYS A 30 14.52 31.48 -8.67
CA CYS A 30 15.96 31.61 -8.87
C CYS A 30 16.38 31.17 -10.28
N GLY A 31 17.55 31.63 -10.71
CA GLY A 31 18.14 31.30 -12.01
C GLY A 31 17.77 32.30 -13.11
N PRO A 32 18.40 32.19 -14.30
CA PRO A 32 18.27 33.16 -15.38
C PRO A 32 16.84 33.31 -15.92
N ASP A 33 16.04 32.24 -15.81
CA ASP A 33 14.66 32.17 -16.29
C ASP A 33 13.62 31.98 -15.16
N GLY A 34 14.03 32.04 -13.89
CA GLY A 34 13.12 31.82 -12.74
C GLY A 34 12.46 30.43 -12.71
N ARG A 35 13.14 29.41 -13.23
CA ARG A 35 12.68 28.01 -13.26
C ARG A 35 12.85 27.29 -11.93
N ASP A 36 13.83 27.70 -11.13
CA ASP A 36 14.08 27.09 -9.84
C ASP A 36 13.22 27.77 -8.78
N LEU A 37 12.22 27.05 -8.27
CA LEU A 37 11.40 27.50 -7.15
C LEU A 37 12.06 27.11 -5.83
N ARG A 38 12.26 28.09 -4.95
CA ARG A 38 12.86 27.90 -3.61
C ARG A 38 12.04 28.60 -2.54
N ASP A 39 12.03 28.00 -1.35
CA ASP A 39 11.43 28.61 -0.17
C ASP A 39 12.38 29.61 0.52
N SER A 40 13.66 29.62 0.13
CA SER A 40 14.68 30.55 0.62
C SER A 40 15.02 31.62 -0.42
N PRO A 41 15.36 32.86 -0.01
CA PRO A 41 15.81 33.92 -0.92
C PRO A 41 16.98 33.46 -1.82
N CYS A 42 16.99 33.89 -3.08
CA CYS A 42 18.06 33.52 -4.02
C CYS A 42 19.36 34.26 -3.67
N PRO A 43 20.53 33.59 -3.70
CA PRO A 43 21.81 34.27 -3.59
C PRO A 43 22.14 34.98 -4.91
N GLY A 44 21.57 36.17 -5.14
CA GLY A 44 21.84 36.98 -6.32
C GLY A 44 20.80 38.09 -6.56
N PRO A 45 21.09 39.06 -7.44
CA PRO A 45 20.25 40.25 -7.65
C PRO A 45 18.98 39.98 -8.49
N LYS A 46 18.86 38.80 -9.12
CA LYS A 46 17.72 38.43 -9.97
C LYS A 46 16.87 37.35 -9.31
N ALA A 47 16.18 37.73 -8.23
CA ALA A 47 15.17 36.91 -7.59
C ALA A 47 13.78 37.46 -7.95
N GLY A 48 12.96 36.66 -8.64
CA GLY A 48 11.54 36.96 -8.77
C GLY A 48 10.79 36.42 -7.57
N GLU A 49 10.00 37.25 -6.89
CA GLU A 49 9.14 36.80 -5.80
C GLU A 49 7.75 36.45 -6.35
N SER A 50 7.21 35.30 -5.97
CA SER A 50 5.87 34.89 -6.36
C SER A 50 5.12 34.26 -5.20
N THR A 51 3.85 34.62 -5.06
CA THR A 51 2.96 34.01 -4.06
C THR A 51 2.20 32.86 -4.70
N VAL A 52 2.19 31.71 -4.04
CA VAL A 52 1.44 30.52 -4.46
C VAL A 52 0.31 30.29 -3.47
N ASN A 53 -0.91 30.21 -3.98
CA ASN A 53 -2.08 29.83 -3.22
C ASN A 53 -2.24 28.30 -3.29
N TYR A 54 -2.43 27.65 -2.15
CA TYR A 54 -2.65 26.22 -2.07
C TYR A 54 -3.68 25.88 -1.00
N ASP A 55 -4.42 24.81 -1.23
CA ASP A 55 -5.39 24.30 -0.27
C ASP A 55 -4.70 23.44 0.79
N GLN A 56 -4.87 23.81 2.05
CA GLN A 56 -4.43 23.01 3.18
C GLN A 56 -5.64 22.41 3.90
N PRO A 57 -5.61 21.12 4.31
CA PRO A 57 -6.67 20.58 5.16
C PRO A 57 -6.77 21.37 6.46
N SER A 58 -7.99 21.62 6.93
CA SER A 58 -8.21 22.23 8.23
C SER A 58 -7.55 21.42 9.36
N THR A 59 -7.32 22.05 10.50
CA THR A 59 -6.81 21.36 11.70
C THR A 59 -7.78 20.30 12.21
N ALA A 60 -9.08 20.53 12.05
CA ALA A 60 -10.13 19.56 12.38
C ALA A 60 -10.05 18.33 11.48
N ASP A 61 -9.97 18.52 10.15
CA ASP A 61 -9.85 17.42 9.19
C ASP A 61 -8.56 16.62 9.38
N SER A 62 -7.47 17.31 9.67
CA SER A 62 -6.17 16.69 9.94
C SER A 62 -6.23 15.79 11.19
N LYS A 63 -6.93 16.22 12.24
CA LYS A 63 -7.16 15.42 13.45
C LYS A 63 -8.07 14.23 13.16
N ALA A 64 -9.21 14.46 12.51
CA ALA A 64 -10.16 13.41 12.16
C ALA A 64 -9.53 12.33 11.24
N ALA A 65 -8.70 12.73 10.27
CA ALA A 65 -7.95 11.80 9.43
C ALA A 65 -6.96 10.94 10.26
N ARG A 66 -6.25 11.56 11.21
CA ARG A 66 -5.32 10.84 12.09
C ARG A 66 -6.05 9.84 12.98
N GLU A 67 -7.17 10.23 13.56
CA GLU A 67 -8.00 9.35 14.39
C GLU A 67 -8.52 8.16 13.59
N ARG A 68 -9.07 8.39 12.38
CA ARG A 68 -9.49 7.32 11.47
C ARG A 68 -8.35 6.36 11.16
N HIS A 69 -7.18 6.87 10.78
CA HIS A 69 -6.02 6.04 10.50
C HIS A 69 -5.60 5.17 11.69
N ILE A 70 -5.63 5.71 12.92
CA ILE A 70 -5.33 4.93 14.13
C ILE A 70 -6.37 3.82 14.35
N THR A 71 -7.65 4.13 14.15
CA THR A 71 -8.72 3.12 14.29
C THR A 71 -8.61 2.02 13.23
N GLU A 72 -8.36 2.38 11.98
CA GLU A 72 -8.17 1.45 10.87
C GLU A 72 -6.93 0.57 11.08
N ALA A 73 -5.82 1.16 11.54
CA ALA A 73 -4.60 0.41 11.84
C ALA A 73 -4.84 -0.64 12.94
N LYS A 74 -5.61 -0.30 13.99
CA LYS A 74 -5.98 -1.25 15.05
C LYS A 74 -6.85 -2.38 14.51
N GLN A 75 -7.84 -2.07 13.68
CA GLN A 75 -8.71 -3.07 13.07
C GLN A 75 -7.92 -4.00 12.14
N ALA A 76 -7.05 -3.46 11.30
CA ALA A 76 -6.18 -4.23 10.43
C ALA A 76 -5.24 -5.14 11.23
N ALA A 77 -4.67 -4.65 12.33
CA ALA A 77 -3.84 -5.45 13.22
C ALA A 77 -4.64 -6.62 13.84
N ALA A 78 -5.85 -6.37 14.34
CA ALA A 78 -6.72 -7.40 14.90
C ALA A 78 -7.09 -8.48 13.86
N LEU A 79 -7.44 -8.08 12.64
CA LEU A 79 -7.73 -9.01 11.55
C LEU A 79 -6.50 -9.84 11.16
N SER A 80 -5.31 -9.22 11.14
CA SER A 80 -4.06 -9.93 10.85
C SER A 80 -3.73 -10.97 11.92
N ALA A 81 -3.97 -10.65 13.20
CA ALA A 81 -3.78 -11.58 14.31
C ALA A 81 -4.76 -12.74 14.23
N ALA A 82 -6.04 -12.48 13.92
CA ALA A 82 -7.04 -13.50 13.73
C ALA A 82 -6.69 -14.48 12.60
N ARG A 83 -6.17 -13.97 11.46
CA ARG A 83 -5.70 -14.82 10.35
C ARG A 83 -4.53 -15.72 10.78
N ARG A 84 -3.56 -15.18 11.50
CA ARG A 84 -2.41 -15.99 11.99
C ARG A 84 -2.86 -17.07 12.97
N ALA A 85 -3.82 -16.76 13.84
CA ALA A 85 -4.38 -17.73 14.78
C ALA A 85 -5.11 -18.87 14.05
N SER A 86 -5.99 -18.54 13.09
CA SER A 86 -6.71 -19.56 12.33
C SER A 86 -5.79 -20.41 11.46
N GLU A 87 -4.75 -19.82 10.86
CA GLU A 87 -3.72 -20.56 10.14
C GLU A 87 -2.94 -21.51 11.06
N ALA A 88 -2.60 -21.08 12.27
CA ALA A 88 -1.91 -21.92 13.25
C ALA A 88 -2.78 -23.10 13.70
N GLU A 89 -4.07 -22.88 13.95
CA GLU A 89 -5.04 -23.93 14.28
C GLU A 89 -5.21 -24.92 13.13
N ALA A 90 -5.36 -24.42 11.90
CA ALA A 90 -5.45 -25.26 10.71
C ALA A 90 -4.19 -26.12 10.51
N ARG A 91 -3.00 -25.59 10.81
CA ARG A 91 -1.75 -26.37 10.78
C ARG A 91 -1.73 -27.45 11.86
N ARG A 92 -2.19 -27.14 13.08
CA ARG A 92 -2.25 -28.12 14.18
C ARG A 92 -3.22 -29.25 13.85
N SER A 93 -4.43 -28.94 13.38
CA SER A 93 -5.41 -29.96 12.99
C SER A 93 -4.93 -30.80 11.81
N ALA A 94 -4.31 -30.18 10.80
CA ALA A 94 -3.68 -30.91 9.70
C ALA A 94 -2.58 -31.87 10.19
N SER A 95 -1.70 -31.43 11.10
CA SER A 95 -0.64 -32.31 11.65
C SER A 95 -1.16 -33.49 12.47
N GLN A 96 -2.29 -33.33 13.16
CA GLN A 96 -2.92 -34.43 13.91
C GLN A 96 -3.64 -35.40 12.97
N ALA A 97 -4.26 -34.90 11.90
CA ALA A 97 -4.89 -35.74 10.88
C ALA A 97 -3.87 -36.61 10.13
N THR A 98 -2.62 -36.17 9.93
CA THR A 98 -1.60 -36.99 9.24
C THR A 98 -1.14 -38.21 10.04
N VAL A 99 -1.25 -38.18 11.38
CA VAL A 99 -0.84 -39.31 12.24
C VAL A 99 -1.95 -40.38 12.32
N ILE A 100 -3.20 -40.00 12.01
CA ILE A 100 -4.36 -40.88 12.00
C ILE A 100 -5.00 -40.82 10.60
N ASN A 101 -4.31 -41.21 9.54
CA ASN A 101 -5.01 -41.42 8.26
C ASN A 101 -4.44 -42.57 7.42
N THR A 102 -4.92 -43.76 7.76
CA THR A 102 -5.48 -44.73 6.81
C THR A 102 -6.92 -44.39 6.38
N LEU A 103 -7.48 -43.23 6.75
CA LEU A 103 -8.83 -42.79 6.33
C LEU A 103 -8.78 -41.81 5.14
N PRO A 104 -9.87 -41.74 4.34
CA PRO A 104 -9.87 -41.09 3.03
C PRO A 104 -9.72 -39.56 3.12
N THR A 105 -8.96 -39.02 2.18
CA THR A 105 -8.69 -37.58 2.00
C THR A 105 -9.98 -36.76 1.97
N PRO A 106 -10.09 -35.67 2.76
CA PRO A 106 -11.26 -34.81 2.72
C PRO A 106 -11.40 -34.13 1.35
N SER A 107 -12.63 -34.13 0.84
CA SER A 107 -13.04 -33.50 -0.41
C SER A 107 -12.62 -32.03 -0.43
N ARG A 108 -11.74 -31.70 -1.39
CA ARG A 108 -11.24 -30.34 -1.64
C ARG A 108 -12.42 -29.39 -1.93
N ALA A 109 -12.43 -28.23 -1.26
CA ALA A 109 -13.43 -27.18 -1.51
C ALA A 109 -13.33 -26.67 -2.97
N ALA A 110 -14.49 -26.47 -3.61
CA ALA A 110 -14.63 -26.18 -5.04
C ALA A 110 -13.86 -24.93 -5.53
N SER A 111 -13.50 -24.01 -4.63
CA SER A 111 -12.83 -22.73 -4.93
C SER A 111 -11.33 -22.73 -4.66
N ALA A 112 -10.71 -23.87 -4.33
CA ALA A 112 -9.26 -23.91 -4.11
C ALA A 112 -8.47 -23.84 -5.44
N PRO A 113 -7.53 -22.89 -5.60
CA PRO A 113 -6.78 -22.71 -6.86
C PRO A 113 -5.98 -23.96 -7.24
N GLN A 114 -6.19 -24.46 -8.46
CA GLN A 114 -5.43 -25.59 -8.99
C GLN A 114 -4.01 -25.12 -9.37
N VAL A 115 -3.03 -25.41 -8.51
CA VAL A 115 -1.63 -25.20 -8.84
C VAL A 115 -1.21 -26.32 -9.79
N ALA A 116 -1.12 -26.00 -11.08
CA ALA A 116 -0.56 -26.90 -12.08
C ALA A 116 0.95 -27.03 -11.83
N TYR A 117 1.39 -28.20 -11.37
CA TYR A 117 2.81 -28.48 -11.14
C TYR A 117 3.49 -28.75 -12.48
N LEU A 118 3.99 -27.69 -13.11
CA LEU A 118 4.85 -27.82 -14.30
C LEU A 118 6.25 -28.26 -13.86
N LYS A 119 6.71 -29.38 -14.42
CA LYS A 119 8.07 -29.89 -14.15
C LYS A 119 9.10 -28.83 -14.56
N PRO A 120 10.05 -28.47 -13.69
CA PRO A 120 11.07 -27.49 -14.04
C PRO A 120 11.95 -28.04 -15.19
N PRO A 121 12.28 -27.20 -16.19
CA PRO A 121 13.10 -27.64 -17.31
C PRO A 121 14.51 -27.99 -16.84
N LYS A 122 15.04 -29.12 -17.33
CA LYS A 122 16.41 -29.57 -17.07
C LYS A 122 17.39 -28.53 -17.61
N THR A 123 18.11 -27.85 -16.72
CA THR A 123 19.20 -26.95 -17.10
C THR A 123 20.41 -27.77 -17.57
N ALA A 124 20.94 -27.42 -18.75
CA ALA A 124 22.14 -28.06 -19.30
C ALA A 124 23.38 -27.66 -18.49
N LYS A 125 24.24 -28.64 -18.18
CA LYS A 125 25.48 -28.41 -17.42
C LYS A 125 26.46 -27.54 -18.21
N PRO A 126 27.12 -26.55 -17.58
CA PRO A 126 28.14 -25.74 -18.25
C PRO A 126 29.38 -26.59 -18.59
N LYS A 127 29.89 -26.44 -19.82
CA LYS A 127 31.14 -27.07 -20.27
C LYS A 127 32.35 -26.40 -19.62
N LYS A 128 33.27 -27.21 -19.10
CA LYS A 128 34.54 -26.76 -18.52
C LYS A 128 35.45 -26.18 -19.61
N PRO A 129 36.11 -25.03 -19.40
CA PRO A 129 37.08 -24.51 -20.35
C PRO A 129 38.34 -25.38 -20.40
N SER A 130 38.79 -25.68 -21.62
CA SER A 130 40.04 -26.39 -21.91
C SER A 130 41.22 -25.45 -21.65
N ALA A 131 42.23 -25.92 -20.91
CA ALA A 131 43.44 -25.15 -20.63
C ALA A 131 44.26 -24.95 -21.92
N PRO A 132 44.90 -23.77 -22.11
CA PRO A 132 45.84 -23.58 -23.22
C PRO A 132 47.12 -24.36 -22.94
N GLY A 133 47.47 -25.23 -23.89
CA GLY A 133 48.68 -26.02 -23.87
C GLY A 133 49.93 -25.15 -23.88
N SER A 134 50.89 -25.56 -23.07
CA SER A 134 52.30 -25.23 -23.17
C SER A 134 52.84 -25.68 -24.53
N GLY A 135 53.30 -24.74 -25.35
CA GLY A 135 54.12 -24.99 -26.54
C GLY A 135 55.55 -24.46 -26.33
N PRO A 136 56.61 -25.19 -26.72
CA PRO A 136 58.00 -24.82 -26.47
C PRO A 136 58.64 -24.06 -27.64
N ARG A 137 59.74 -23.38 -27.31
CA ARG A 137 60.73 -22.64 -28.13
C ARG A 137 60.46 -21.17 -28.39
#